data_AF-A0A843ELR7-F1
#
_entry.id   AF-A0A843ELR7-F1
#
_cell.length_a   1.000
_cell.length_b   1.000
_cell.length_c   1.000
_cell.angle_alpha   90.00
_cell.angle_beta   90.00
_cell.angle_gamma   90.00
#
_symmetry.space_group_name_H-M   'P 1'
#
loop_
_entity.id
_entity.type
_entity.pdbx_description
1 polymer ?
#
loop_
_entity_poly.entity_id
_entity_poly.type
_entity_poly.pdbx_seq_one_letter_code
_entity_poly.pdbx_strand_id
1 'polypeptide(L)'
;MKYLVSEKFNVLSHDLVPEHKLLTEEEAVKVLEHLGVDRSKLPKIRRDDAAILALEQSFDAEGNKVGPIKEGSVIKVIRKSKTAQEFVAYRLVIGGGEYKDRFAEKMNKWKNVEGYDEGSS
;
A
#
# COMPACT_ATOMS: atom_id res chain seq x y z
N MET A 1 -14.15 -28.20 -39.29
CA MET A 1 -13.75 -27.69 -37.97
C MET A 1 -12.45 -26.88 -38.11
N LYS A 2 -12.48 -25.57 -37.91
CA LYS A 2 -11.28 -24.72 -37.77
C LYS A 2 -11.28 -24.15 -36.36
N TYR A 3 -10.33 -24.56 -35.54
CA TYR A 3 -10.05 -23.89 -34.27
C TYR A 3 -9.01 -22.81 -34.55
N LEU A 4 -9.35 -21.55 -34.27
CA LEU A 4 -8.38 -20.47 -34.11
C LEU A 4 -8.34 -20.14 -32.63
N VAL A 5 -7.33 -20.65 -31.92
CA VAL A 5 -6.97 -20.15 -30.59
C VAL A 5 -6.06 -18.95 -30.80
N SER A 6 -6.58 -17.77 -30.50
CA SER A 6 -5.81 -16.54 -30.35
C SER A 6 -5.45 -16.41 -28.87
N GLU A 7 -4.24 -16.84 -28.50
CA GLU A 7 -3.71 -16.63 -27.16
C GLU A 7 -3.35 -15.16 -26.94
N LYS A 8 -4.32 -14.37 -26.48
CA LYS A 8 -4.02 -13.18 -25.69
C LYS A 8 -3.89 -13.62 -24.24
N PHE A 9 -2.66 -13.85 -23.81
CA PHE A 9 -2.34 -14.09 -22.40
C PHE A 9 -2.80 -12.87 -21.58
N ASN A 10 -3.93 -13.01 -20.89
CA ASN A 10 -4.49 -11.97 -20.04
C ASN A 10 -3.87 -12.09 -18.63
N VAL A 11 -2.71 -11.46 -18.43
CA VAL A 11 -1.91 -11.53 -17.18
C VAL A 11 -2.66 -10.96 -15.97
N LEU A 12 -3.78 -10.25 -16.18
CA LEU A 12 -4.59 -9.64 -15.12
C LEU A 12 -5.63 -10.58 -14.47
N SER A 13 -5.81 -11.80 -14.99
CA SER A 13 -6.68 -12.83 -14.37
C SER A 13 -5.86 -13.86 -13.57
N HIS A 14 -4.90 -13.40 -12.78
CA HIS A 14 -4.31 -14.27 -11.76
C HIS A 14 -5.13 -14.14 -10.47
N ASP A 15 -5.63 -15.28 -9.98
CA ASP A 15 -6.28 -15.53 -8.68
C ASP A 15 -5.50 -15.00 -7.45
N LEU A 16 -4.29 -14.44 -7.64
CA LEU A 16 -3.30 -14.11 -6.62
C LEU A 16 -3.17 -12.62 -6.31
N VAL A 17 -3.77 -11.72 -7.11
CA VAL A 17 -3.69 -10.27 -6.83
C VAL A 17 -4.87 -9.88 -5.93
N PRO A 18 -4.62 -9.41 -4.69
CA PRO A 18 -5.69 -8.99 -3.81
C PRO A 18 -6.43 -7.77 -4.38
N GLU A 19 -7.73 -7.67 -4.09
CA GLU A 19 -8.55 -6.53 -4.46
C GLU A 19 -8.18 -5.35 -3.55
N HIS A 20 -7.84 -4.20 -4.14
CA HIS A 20 -7.50 -2.98 -3.42
C HIS A 20 -8.60 -1.95 -3.66
N LYS A 21 -9.07 -1.30 -2.59
CA LYS A 21 -10.06 -0.22 -2.66
C LYS A 21 -9.56 0.99 -1.87
N LEU A 22 -9.62 2.17 -2.46
CA LEU A 22 -9.42 3.42 -1.75
C LEU A 22 -10.66 3.71 -0.91
N LEU A 23 -10.48 4.00 0.38
CA LEU A 23 -11.59 4.41 1.24
C LEU A 23 -11.77 5.92 1.16
N THR A 24 -13.04 6.36 1.21
CA THR A 24 -13.33 7.77 1.49
C THR A 24 -12.97 8.12 2.93
N GLU A 25 -12.91 9.42 3.23
CA GLU A 25 -12.60 9.90 4.58
C GLU A 25 -13.62 9.39 5.59
N GLU A 26 -14.91 9.38 5.23
CA GLU A 26 -16.01 8.92 6.08
C GLU A 26 -15.95 7.41 6.30
N GLU A 27 -15.64 6.63 5.26
CA GLU A 27 -15.44 5.18 5.37
C GLU A 27 -14.23 4.87 6.26
N ALA A 28 -13.12 5.60 6.08
CA ALA A 28 -11.91 5.44 6.86
C ALA A 28 -12.16 5.73 8.34
N VAL A 29 -12.85 6.84 8.68
CA VAL A 29 -13.22 7.16 10.08
C VAL A 29 -14.04 6.03 10.70
N LYS A 30 -15.11 5.57 10.04
CA LYS A 30 -15.95 4.48 10.55
C LYS A 30 -15.18 3.19 10.81
N VAL A 31 -14.27 2.84 9.90
CA VAL A 31 -13.42 1.65 10.05
C VAL A 31 -12.47 1.79 11.25
N LEU A 32 -11.85 2.95 11.41
CA LEU A 32 -10.90 3.22 12.51
C LEU A 32 -11.61 3.20 13.86
N GLU A 33 -12.80 3.79 13.94
CA GLU A 33 -13.67 3.75 15.13
C GLU A 33 -14.05 2.31 15.47
N HIS A 34 -14.46 1.53 14.46
CA HIS A 34 -14.82 0.13 14.66
C HIS A 34 -13.64 -0.74 15.14
N LEU A 35 -12.43 -0.44 14.64
CA LEU A 35 -11.21 -1.13 15.03
C LEU A 35 -10.60 -0.59 16.35
N GLY A 36 -11.03 0.58 16.82
CA GLY A 36 -10.47 1.24 18.00
C GLY A 36 -9.00 1.65 17.84
N VAL A 37 -8.56 1.94 16.60
CA VAL A 37 -7.16 2.27 16.31
C VAL A 37 -7.04 3.60 15.57
N ASP A 38 -5.95 4.32 15.84
CA ASP A 38 -5.59 5.53 15.11
C ASP A 38 -5.01 5.20 13.72
N ARG A 39 -5.17 6.12 12.76
CA ARG A 39 -4.57 5.99 11.41
C ARG A 39 -3.08 5.70 11.45
N SER A 40 -2.37 6.32 12.37
CA SER A 40 -0.91 6.18 12.53
C SER A 40 -0.48 4.76 12.95
N LYS A 41 -1.39 3.98 13.53
CA LYS A 41 -1.18 2.60 13.96
C LYS A 41 -1.47 1.59 12.85
N LEU A 42 -2.09 2.01 11.74
CA LEU A 42 -2.28 1.14 10.59
C LEU A 42 -0.92 0.79 9.95
N PRO A 43 -0.76 -0.44 9.42
CA PRO A 43 0.37 -0.78 8.58
C PRO A 43 0.55 0.24 7.45
N LYS A 44 1.79 0.67 7.23
CA LYS A 44 2.09 1.74 6.26
C LYS A 44 2.40 1.16 4.89
N ILE A 45 1.97 1.85 3.84
CA ILE A 45 2.30 1.54 2.44
C ILE A 45 2.85 2.79 1.76
N ARG A 46 3.88 2.64 0.94
CA ARG A 46 4.50 3.78 0.24
C ARG A 46 3.62 4.19 -0.93
N ARG A 47 3.60 5.48 -1.26
CA ARG A 47 3.00 5.97 -2.51
C ARG A 47 3.65 5.32 -3.76
N ASP A 48 4.94 5.00 -3.67
CA ASP A 48 5.71 4.36 -4.75
C ASP A 48 5.46 2.84 -4.86
N ASP A 49 4.62 2.26 -4.00
CA ASP A 49 4.33 0.82 -4.02
C ASP A 49 3.52 0.43 -5.26
N ALA A 50 3.85 -0.72 -5.88
CA ALA A 50 3.19 -1.19 -7.09
C ALA A 50 1.67 -1.35 -6.91
N ALA A 51 1.19 -1.70 -5.71
CA ALA A 51 -0.24 -1.81 -5.43
C ALA A 51 -0.94 -0.44 -5.47
N ILE A 52 -0.27 0.62 -5.01
CA ILE A 52 -0.79 1.99 -5.08
C ILE A 52 -0.80 2.46 -6.53
N LEU A 53 0.30 2.28 -7.27
CA LEU A 53 0.38 2.67 -8.68
C LEU A 53 -0.67 1.96 -9.55
N ALA A 54 -0.98 0.70 -9.24
CA ALA A 54 -2.05 -0.04 -9.91
C ALA A 54 -3.44 0.51 -9.55
N LEU A 55 -3.67 0.87 -8.29
CA LEU A 55 -4.94 1.45 -7.82
C LEU A 55 -5.18 2.86 -8.41
N GLU A 56 -4.15 3.69 -8.58
CA GLU A 56 -4.28 5.00 -9.24
C GLU A 56 -4.76 4.88 -10.71
N GLN A 57 -4.46 3.74 -11.34
CA GLN A 57 -4.84 3.42 -12.72
C GLN A 57 -6.19 2.71 -12.82
N SER A 58 -6.75 2.24 -11.71
CA SER A 58 -8.04 1.53 -11.71
C SER A 58 -9.22 2.49 -11.71
N PHE A 59 -10.41 1.92 -11.84
CA PHE A 59 -11.68 2.63 -11.75
C PHE A 59 -12.30 2.41 -10.37
N ASP A 60 -12.97 3.44 -9.85
CA ASP A 60 -13.76 3.37 -8.63
C ASP A 60 -15.10 2.63 -8.87
N ALA A 61 -15.92 2.54 -7.83
CA ALA A 61 -17.21 1.86 -7.91
C ALA A 61 -18.20 2.57 -8.84
N GLU A 62 -17.99 3.87 -9.03
CA GLU A 62 -18.78 4.77 -9.87
C GLU A 62 -18.29 4.79 -11.34
N GLY A 63 -17.22 4.05 -11.66
CA GLY A 63 -16.64 3.94 -13.00
C GLY A 63 -15.72 5.10 -13.39
N ASN A 64 -15.33 5.95 -12.45
CA ASN A 64 -14.36 7.02 -12.67
C ASN A 64 -12.95 6.51 -12.37
N LYS A 65 -11.95 7.08 -13.03
CA LYS A 65 -10.55 6.77 -12.72
C LYS A 65 -10.24 7.28 -11.30
N VAL A 66 -9.69 6.42 -10.44
CA VAL A 66 -9.34 6.77 -9.05
C VAL A 66 -8.42 7.98 -9.01
N GLY A 67 -7.42 8.02 -9.90
CA GLY A 67 -6.49 9.12 -9.98
C GLY A 67 -5.42 9.08 -8.88
N PRO A 68 -4.66 10.17 -8.70
CA PRO A 68 -3.51 10.20 -7.80
C PRO A 68 -3.94 10.07 -6.33
N ILE A 69 -3.38 9.08 -5.64
CA ILE A 69 -3.67 8.82 -4.24
C ILE A 69 -2.78 9.70 -3.37
N LYS A 70 -3.42 10.42 -2.45
CA LYS A 70 -2.74 11.37 -1.55
C LYS A 70 -2.13 10.64 -0.35
N GLU A 71 -1.11 11.28 0.20
CA GLU A 71 -0.54 10.86 1.47
C GLU A 71 -1.58 11.03 2.60
N GLY A 72 -1.59 10.09 3.54
CA GLY A 72 -2.61 10.03 4.60
C GLY A 72 -3.89 9.30 4.22
N SER A 73 -4.08 8.93 2.95
CA SER A 73 -5.20 8.08 2.52
C SER A 73 -5.13 6.67 3.11
N VAL A 74 -6.29 6.06 3.33
CA VAL A 74 -6.40 4.68 3.83
C VAL A 74 -6.89 3.78 2.70
N ILE A 75 -6.18 2.68 2.47
CA ILE A 75 -6.58 1.65 1.51
C ILE A 75 -7.08 0.41 2.24
N LYS A 76 -8.10 -0.22 1.67
CA LYS A 76 -8.61 -1.53 2.06
C LYS A 76 -8.05 -2.58 1.09
N VAL A 77 -7.45 -3.62 1.64
CA VAL A 77 -6.89 -4.75 0.90
C VAL A 77 -7.69 -5.99 1.26
N ILE A 78 -8.33 -6.60 0.26
CA ILE A 78 -9.15 -7.79 0.41
C ILE A 78 -8.43 -8.93 -0.32
N ARG A 79 -8.03 -9.97 0.42
CA ARG A 79 -7.42 -11.17 -0.16
C ARG A 79 -8.34 -12.36 0.05
N LYS A 80 -8.61 -13.11 -1.03
CA LYS A 80 -9.26 -14.42 -0.97
C LYS A 80 -8.18 -15.45 -0.65
N SER A 81 -8.42 -16.30 0.35
CA SER A 81 -7.55 -17.40 0.70
C SER A 81 -8.31 -18.72 0.59
N LYS A 82 -7.64 -19.78 0.13
CA LYS A 82 -8.22 -21.12 0.05
C LYS A 82 -8.68 -21.66 1.41
N THR A 83 -8.09 -21.19 2.50
CA THR A 83 -8.26 -21.78 3.84
C THR A 83 -9.00 -20.89 4.83
N ALA A 84 -9.18 -19.61 4.51
CA ALA A 84 -9.82 -18.65 5.40
C ALA A 84 -10.73 -17.77 4.57
N GLN A 85 -11.95 -17.60 5.06
CA GLN A 85 -12.89 -16.56 4.65
C GLN A 85 -12.15 -15.24 4.41
N GLU A 86 -12.62 -14.45 3.44
CA GLU A 86 -11.99 -13.22 2.95
C GLU A 86 -11.27 -12.40 4.04
N PHE A 87 -9.97 -12.15 3.85
CA PHE A 87 -9.18 -11.40 4.82
C PHE A 87 -9.07 -9.93 4.39
N VAL A 88 -9.49 -9.04 5.29
CA VAL A 88 -9.48 -7.60 5.08
C VAL A 88 -8.39 -6.95 5.91
N ALA A 89 -7.52 -6.17 5.27
CA ALA A 89 -6.51 -5.34 5.93
C ALA A 89 -6.65 -3.87 5.52
N TYR A 90 -6.35 -2.97 6.44
CA TYR A 90 -6.34 -1.52 6.18
C TYR A 90 -4.91 -1.00 6.29
N ARG A 91 -4.48 -0.18 5.32
CA ARG A 91 -3.12 0.38 5.29
C ARG A 91 -3.13 1.89 5.08
N LEU A 92 -2.21 2.60 5.74
CA LEU A 92 -2.03 4.04 5.61
C LEU A 92 -0.99 4.35 4.51
N VAL A 93 -1.38 5.17 3.55
CA VAL A 93 -0.47 5.67 2.51
C VAL A 93 0.46 6.72 3.09
N ILE A 94 1.76 6.49 2.98
CA ILE A 94 2.81 7.42 3.41
C ILE A 94 3.62 7.93 2.22
N GLY A 95 4.04 9.19 2.34
CA GLY A 95 4.92 9.83 1.37
C GLY A 95 6.30 9.20 1.30
N GLY A 96 6.83 9.11 0.08
CA GLY A 96 8.20 8.66 -0.16
C GLY A 96 9.27 9.66 0.33
N GLY A 97 8.89 10.93 0.54
CA GLY A 97 9.76 12.04 0.95
C GLY A 97 10.09 12.04 2.44
N GLU A 98 9.08 12.13 3.32
CA GLU A 98 9.29 12.32 4.77
C GLU A 98 10.06 11.18 5.46
N TYR A 99 10.04 9.96 4.90
CA TYR A 99 10.81 8.85 5.44
C TYR A 99 12.31 9.03 5.22
N LYS A 100 12.74 9.59 4.08
CA LYS A 100 14.16 9.84 3.82
C LYS A 100 14.72 10.86 4.80
N ASP A 101 13.92 11.86 5.15
CA ASP A 101 14.32 12.91 6.09
C ASP A 101 14.47 12.36 7.51
N ARG A 102 13.47 11.63 8.03
CA ARG A 102 13.58 11.01 9.36
C ARG A 102 14.64 9.90 9.43
N PHE A 103 14.85 9.14 8.35
CA PHE A 103 15.97 8.18 8.30
C PHE A 103 17.31 8.91 8.26
N ALA A 104 17.46 9.96 7.46
CA ALA A 104 18.68 10.75 7.39
C ALA A 104 18.97 11.42 8.74
N GLU A 105 17.96 11.95 9.43
CA GLU A 105 18.08 12.48 10.79
C GLU A 105 18.48 11.39 11.78
N LYS A 106 17.85 10.21 11.71
CA LYS A 106 18.18 9.07 12.59
C LYS A 106 19.59 8.52 12.33
N MET A 107 20.03 8.50 11.08
CA MET A 107 21.38 8.10 10.66
C MET A 107 22.42 9.14 11.04
N ASN A 108 22.12 10.43 10.90
CA ASN A 108 22.95 11.52 11.40
C ASN A 108 23.05 11.48 12.92
N LYS A 109 21.96 11.13 13.63
CA LYS A 109 21.99 10.92 15.07
C LYS A 109 22.89 9.74 15.44
N TRP A 110 22.84 8.62 14.73
CA TRP A 110 23.73 7.49 14.97
C TRP A 110 25.21 7.82 14.71
N LYS A 111 25.50 8.57 13.63
CA LYS A 111 26.87 9.02 13.30
C LYS A 111 27.47 10.01 14.31
N ASN A 112 26.64 10.76 15.02
CA ASN A 112 27.09 11.71 16.04
C ASN A 112 27.15 11.10 17.46
N VAL A 113 26.75 9.84 17.63
CA VAL A 113 26.69 9.17 18.95
C VAL A 113 27.83 8.18 19.15
N GLU A 114 28.53 7.76 18.11
CA GLU A 114 29.73 6.94 18.25
C GLU A 114 30.93 7.61 17.57
N GLY A 115 31.91 8.00 18.38
CA GLY A 115 33.29 8.17 17.94
C GLY A 115 33.77 6.83 17.40
N TYR A 116 33.75 6.68 16.08
CA TYR A 116 34.38 5.56 15.40
C TYR A 116 35.87 5.87 15.32
N ASP A 117 36.63 5.37 16.30
CA ASP A 117 38.10 5.34 16.24
C ASP A 117 38.51 4.48 15.04
N GLU A 118 38.97 5.12 13.97
CA GLU A 118 39.72 4.45 12.91
C GLU A 118 41.08 4.02 13.46
N GLY A 119 41.18 2.80 14.01
CA GLY A 119 42.48 2.24 14.34
C GLY A 119 42.47 0.95 15.14
N SER A 120 42.63 -0.19 14.45
CA SER A 120 43.69 -1.20 14.72
C SER A 120 43.31 -2.58 14.15
N SER A 121 43.82 -2.89 12.95
CA SER A 121 44.71 -4.03 12.64
C SER A 121 44.84 -4.21 11.13
#